data_AF-A0A1Y2IA86-F1
#
_entry.id   AF-A0A1Y2IA86-F1
#
_cell.length_a   1.000
_cell.length_b   1.000
_cell.length_c   1.000
_cell.angle_alpha   90.00
_cell.angle_beta   90.00
_cell.angle_gamma   90.00
#
_symmetry.space_group_name_H-M   'P 1'
#
loop_
_entity.id
_entity.type
_entity.pdbx_description
1 polymer ?
#
loop_
_entity_poly.entity_id
_entity_poly.type
_entity_poly.pdbx_seq_one_letter_code
_entity_poly.pdbx_strand_id
1 'polypeptide(L)'
;MAATVQDAIMLLGDSLTQGGYEMNGFAAKLAHVYNRKMDVINRGFSGYNTDWILPVFEQCFATQHEQQHVPKVRILVIWFGANDAAPPPKDQHVPLDRFRANLRKLLWMVRAPESPRYSPDTRIVLMTPPPVNTAQRDRAQRAKSPPKELDRDFETTKRYAEAVGEVGNLESVPVVDLWNKLFDAAGRREAGLEEFLTDGLHLNEKGYAIVFDELVKTIKENYPKYHYDNMQSVFAYFDILANNRDDYMELTKKRSAFLE
;
A
#
# COMPACT_ATOMS: atom_id res chain seq x y z
N MET A 1 5.94 -19.63 -16.26
CA MET A 1 6.21 -18.19 -16.50
C MET A 1 4.94 -17.56 -17.06
N ALA A 2 4.54 -16.39 -16.56
CA ALA A 2 3.44 -15.60 -17.13
C ALA A 2 4.03 -14.51 -18.04
N ALA A 3 3.37 -14.21 -19.16
CA ALA A 3 3.78 -13.12 -20.04
C ALA A 3 3.49 -11.75 -19.39
N THR A 4 4.24 -10.72 -19.79
CA THR A 4 3.99 -9.32 -19.39
C THR A 4 2.73 -8.79 -20.09
N VAL A 5 1.57 -9.02 -19.47
CA VAL A 5 0.27 -8.64 -20.03
C VAL A 5 -0.18 -7.28 -19.50
N GLN A 6 -0.31 -7.12 -18.18
CA GLN A 6 -0.82 -5.90 -17.57
C GLN A 6 0.32 -5.13 -16.92
N ASP A 7 0.15 -3.82 -16.80
CA ASP A 7 0.94 -3.01 -15.87
C ASP A 7 0.49 -3.31 -14.42
N ALA A 8 1.20 -2.80 -13.41
CA ALA A 8 0.97 -3.18 -12.02
C ALA A 8 0.75 -2.01 -11.05
N ILE A 9 -0.07 -2.25 -10.03
CA ILE A 9 -0.07 -1.53 -8.76
C ILE A 9 0.76 -2.37 -7.78
N MET A 10 1.86 -1.83 -7.26
CA MET A 10 2.67 -2.49 -6.23
C MET A 10 2.33 -1.94 -4.86
N LEU A 11 2.06 -2.83 -3.90
CA LEU A 11 1.79 -2.50 -2.51
C LEU A 11 2.99 -2.92 -1.68
N LEU A 12 3.77 -1.96 -1.20
CA LEU A 12 4.94 -2.18 -0.36
C LEU A 12 4.60 -1.82 1.09
N GLY A 13 4.78 -2.75 2.02
CA GLY A 13 4.49 -2.45 3.42
C GLY A 13 4.80 -3.60 4.37
N ASP A 14 4.20 -3.52 5.56
CA ASP A 14 4.36 -4.50 6.62
C ASP A 14 3.22 -5.54 6.65
N SER A 15 2.84 -6.02 7.85
CA SER A 15 1.74 -6.97 8.04
C SER A 15 0.39 -6.42 7.62
N LEU A 16 0.17 -5.10 7.70
CA LEU A 16 -1.07 -4.46 7.26
C LEU A 16 -1.21 -4.55 5.72
N THR A 17 -0.10 -4.43 5.00
CA THR A 17 -0.08 -4.68 3.56
C THR A 17 -0.18 -6.18 3.27
N GLN A 18 0.53 -7.03 4.01
CA GLN A 18 0.50 -8.48 3.81
C GLN A 18 -0.91 -9.05 3.97
N GLY A 19 -1.61 -8.64 5.03
CA GLY A 19 -3.00 -9.00 5.33
C GLY A 19 -4.02 -8.36 4.36
N GLY A 20 -3.61 -7.44 3.49
CA GLY A 20 -4.48 -6.82 2.49
C GLY A 20 -5.10 -7.81 1.50
N TYR A 21 -4.57 -9.03 1.38
CA TYR A 21 -5.14 -10.11 0.58
C TYR A 21 -6.07 -11.07 1.34
N GLU A 22 -6.26 -10.87 2.63
CA GLU A 22 -7.32 -11.58 3.36
C GLU A 22 -8.69 -11.31 2.73
N MET A 23 -9.68 -12.16 3.05
CA MET A 23 -11.05 -11.96 2.58
C MET A 23 -11.52 -10.55 2.97
N ASN A 24 -12.03 -9.79 2.00
CA ASN A 24 -12.41 -8.38 2.16
C ASN A 24 -11.28 -7.38 2.48
N GLY A 25 -10.01 -7.81 2.38
CA GLY A 25 -8.85 -6.93 2.49
C GLY A 25 -8.74 -5.92 1.32
N PHE A 26 -8.05 -4.81 1.55
CA PHE A 26 -8.00 -3.71 0.57
C PHE A 26 -7.28 -4.10 -0.74
N ALA A 27 -6.24 -4.95 -0.67
CA ALA A 27 -5.53 -5.42 -1.85
C ALA A 27 -6.40 -6.37 -2.70
N ALA A 28 -7.20 -7.23 -2.05
CA ALA A 28 -8.17 -8.07 -2.73
C ALA A 28 -9.25 -7.22 -3.43
N LYS A 29 -9.75 -6.17 -2.77
CA LYS A 29 -10.70 -5.22 -3.38
C LYS A 29 -10.09 -4.44 -4.55
N LEU A 30 -8.84 -3.99 -4.42
CA LEU A 30 -8.10 -3.37 -5.53
C LEU A 30 -7.97 -4.33 -6.71
N ALA A 31 -7.54 -5.58 -6.47
CA ALA A 31 -7.40 -6.58 -7.52
C ALA A 31 -8.72 -6.85 -8.25
N HIS A 32 -9.84 -6.81 -7.52
CA HIS A 32 -11.17 -6.94 -8.09
C HIS A 32 -11.52 -5.77 -9.05
N VAL A 33 -11.37 -4.51 -8.60
CA VAL A 33 -11.76 -3.34 -9.42
C VAL A 33 -10.79 -3.03 -10.56
N TYR A 34 -9.52 -3.41 -10.42
CA TYR A 34 -8.49 -3.30 -11.47
C TYR A 34 -8.36 -4.54 -12.36
N ASN A 35 -9.23 -5.54 -12.18
CA ASN A 35 -9.20 -6.77 -12.98
C ASN A 35 -9.22 -6.45 -14.49
N ARG A 36 -8.30 -7.08 -15.24
CA ARG A 36 -8.04 -6.87 -16.67
C ARG A 36 -7.51 -5.48 -17.04
N LYS A 37 -7.12 -4.65 -16.07
CA LYS A 37 -6.56 -3.30 -16.26
C LYS A 37 -5.12 -3.22 -15.73
N MET A 38 -4.93 -3.54 -14.45
CA MET A 38 -3.61 -3.61 -13.81
C MET A 38 -3.58 -4.76 -12.80
N ASP A 39 -2.45 -5.46 -12.73
CA ASP A 39 -2.21 -6.47 -11.69
C ASP A 39 -1.91 -5.80 -10.35
N VAL A 40 -2.46 -6.32 -9.26
CA VAL A 40 -2.11 -5.86 -7.91
C VAL A 40 -1.05 -6.80 -7.35
N ILE A 41 0.10 -6.25 -6.99
CA ILE A 41 1.25 -7.01 -6.49
C ILE A 41 1.44 -6.67 -5.02
N ASN A 42 1.18 -7.63 -4.14
CA ASN A 42 1.41 -7.47 -2.71
C ASN A 42 2.87 -7.81 -2.36
N ARG A 43 3.56 -6.84 -1.77
CA ARG A 43 4.90 -6.90 -1.17
C ARG A 43 4.82 -6.41 0.27
N GLY A 44 3.86 -6.96 1.00
CA GLY A 44 3.73 -6.83 2.44
C GLY A 44 4.59 -7.85 3.17
N PHE A 45 5.37 -7.39 4.14
CA PHE A 45 6.30 -8.22 4.90
C PHE A 45 5.96 -8.11 6.40
N SER A 46 5.24 -9.10 6.92
CA SER A 46 4.78 -9.08 8.30
C SER A 46 5.92 -8.87 9.30
N GLY A 47 5.77 -7.86 10.16
CA GLY A 47 6.74 -7.49 11.17
C GLY A 47 7.88 -6.58 10.71
N TYR A 48 7.98 -6.26 9.41
CA TYR A 48 9.05 -5.42 8.89
C TYR A 48 8.88 -3.95 9.27
N ASN A 49 10.01 -3.29 9.53
CA ASN A 49 10.13 -1.84 9.65
C ASN A 49 10.84 -1.26 8.42
N THR A 50 11.04 0.05 8.41
CA THR A 50 11.67 0.75 7.27
C THR A 50 13.16 0.49 7.11
N ASP A 51 13.89 0.13 8.18
CA ASP A 51 15.31 -0.25 8.07
C ASP A 51 15.45 -1.56 7.27
N TRP A 52 14.56 -2.53 7.51
CA TRP A 52 14.63 -3.85 6.88
C TRP A 52 14.06 -3.87 5.47
N ILE A 53 13.07 -3.03 5.15
CA ILE A 53 12.49 -3.02 3.80
C ILE A 53 13.45 -2.45 2.76
N LEU A 54 14.32 -1.50 3.10
CA LEU A 54 15.22 -0.86 2.13
C LEU A 54 16.03 -1.86 1.28
N PRO A 55 16.82 -2.79 1.85
CA PRO A 55 17.58 -3.77 1.06
C PRO A 55 16.68 -4.79 0.35
N VAL A 56 15.44 -5.01 0.80
CA VAL A 56 14.48 -5.89 0.13
C VAL A 56 13.83 -5.18 -1.06
N PHE A 57 13.49 -3.90 -0.92
CA PHE A 57 12.95 -3.08 -2.00
C PHE A 57 13.94 -2.98 -3.15
N GLU A 58 15.24 -2.97 -2.85
CA GLU A 58 16.27 -3.05 -3.86
C GLU A 58 16.15 -4.29 -4.77
N GLN A 59 15.68 -5.41 -4.22
CA GLN A 59 15.51 -6.66 -4.97
C GLN A 59 14.10 -6.80 -5.56
N CYS A 60 13.11 -6.12 -4.97
CA CYS A 60 11.70 -6.23 -5.39
C CYS A 60 11.29 -5.22 -6.46
N PHE A 61 12.05 -4.12 -6.62
CA PHE A 61 11.78 -3.10 -7.62
C PHE A 61 12.88 -3.10 -8.68
N ALA A 62 12.47 -3.39 -9.92
CA ALA A 62 13.35 -3.60 -11.05
C ALA A 62 14.25 -2.39 -11.32
N THR A 63 15.51 -2.68 -11.63
CA THR A 63 16.45 -1.67 -12.14
C THR A 63 16.02 -1.15 -13.51
N GLN A 64 16.54 0.00 -13.95
CA GLN A 64 16.22 0.60 -15.25
C GLN A 64 16.41 -0.37 -16.42
N HIS A 65 17.43 -1.22 -16.36
CA HIS A 65 17.67 -2.26 -17.37
C HIS A 65 16.59 -3.34 -17.32
N GLU A 66 16.27 -3.86 -16.13
CA GLU A 66 15.27 -4.92 -15.95
C GLU A 66 13.84 -4.47 -16.27
N GLN A 67 13.51 -3.19 -16.06
CA GLN A 67 12.19 -2.61 -16.33
C GLN A 67 11.72 -2.79 -17.78
N GLN A 68 12.62 -3.06 -18.73
CA GLN A 68 12.29 -3.36 -20.12
C GLN A 68 11.65 -4.74 -20.32
N HIS A 69 11.78 -5.63 -19.33
CA HIS A 69 11.43 -7.04 -19.44
C HIS A 69 10.33 -7.48 -18.47
N VAL A 70 9.89 -6.59 -17.58
CA VAL A 70 8.89 -6.89 -16.54
C VAL A 70 7.69 -5.93 -16.63
N PRO A 71 6.53 -6.27 -16.04
CA PRO A 71 5.41 -5.34 -15.89
C PRO A 71 5.84 -4.00 -15.31
N LYS A 72 5.39 -2.89 -15.91
CA LYS A 72 5.65 -1.56 -15.37
C LYS A 72 4.81 -1.34 -14.13
N VAL A 73 5.45 -0.93 -13.03
CA VAL A 73 4.73 -0.43 -11.86
C VAL A 73 4.21 0.98 -12.20
N ARG A 74 2.90 1.19 -12.10
CA ARG A 74 2.24 2.47 -12.40
C ARG A 74 1.87 3.22 -11.14
N ILE A 75 1.49 2.51 -10.09
CA ILE A 75 1.29 3.04 -8.75
C ILE A 75 2.12 2.18 -7.79
N LEU A 76 2.93 2.84 -6.97
CA LEU A 76 3.60 2.26 -5.81
C LEU A 76 2.96 2.84 -4.55
N VAL A 77 2.33 1.98 -3.75
CA VAL A 77 1.81 2.35 -2.44
C VAL A 77 2.84 1.94 -1.39
N ILE A 78 3.24 2.86 -0.50
CA ILE A 78 4.19 2.60 0.59
C ILE A 78 3.47 2.78 1.93
N TRP A 79 3.44 1.73 2.74
CA TRP A 79 2.73 1.72 4.02
C TRP A 79 3.57 1.09 5.14
N PHE A 80 4.20 1.95 5.93
CA PHE A 80 5.05 1.59 7.07
C PHE A 80 4.82 2.55 8.23
N GLY A 81 5.43 2.26 9.38
CA GLY A 81 5.33 3.08 10.59
C GLY A 81 4.71 2.32 11.76
N ALA A 82 3.86 1.31 11.51
CA ALA A 82 3.20 0.56 12.57
C ALA A 82 4.23 -0.24 13.40
N ASN A 83 5.25 -0.80 12.75
CA ASN A 83 6.35 -1.51 13.43
C ASN A 83 7.45 -0.57 13.90
N ASP A 84 7.82 0.42 13.09
CA ASP A 84 8.82 1.45 13.41
C ASP A 84 8.48 2.18 14.72
N ALA A 85 7.18 2.42 14.95
CA ALA A 85 6.64 3.05 16.15
C ALA A 85 6.64 2.18 17.42
N ALA A 86 7.17 0.94 17.37
CA ALA A 86 7.35 0.16 18.58
C ALA A 86 8.20 0.94 19.61
N PRO A 87 7.94 0.85 20.92
CA PRO A 87 8.74 1.55 21.91
C PRO A 87 10.15 0.93 22.01
N PRO A 88 11.20 1.73 22.26
CA PRO A 88 12.50 1.18 22.63
C PRO A 88 12.38 0.31 23.90
N PRO A 89 13.14 -0.79 24.02
CA PRO A 89 14.16 -1.29 23.10
C PRO A 89 13.65 -2.41 22.16
N LYS A 90 12.36 -2.43 21.79
CA LYS A 90 11.81 -3.51 20.94
C LYS A 90 12.53 -3.51 19.57
N ASP A 91 12.84 -4.70 19.05
CA ASP A 91 13.66 -4.88 17.82
C ASP A 91 13.11 -4.17 16.58
N GLN A 92 11.79 -3.96 16.53
CA GLN A 92 11.13 -3.30 15.41
C GLN A 92 11.30 -1.78 15.42
N HIS A 93 11.71 -1.17 16.54
CA HIS A 93 11.81 0.27 16.70
C HIS A 93 12.80 0.88 15.70
N VAL A 94 12.38 1.93 14.99
CA VAL A 94 13.24 2.75 14.13
C VAL A 94 13.09 4.20 14.56
N PRO A 95 14.14 4.88 15.08
CA PRO A 95 14.03 6.26 15.53
C PRO A 95 13.41 7.19 14.48
N LEU A 96 12.56 8.12 14.91
CA LEU A 96 11.69 8.92 14.04
C LEU A 96 12.45 9.63 12.90
N ASP A 97 13.64 10.17 13.16
CA ASP A 97 14.45 10.82 12.12
C ASP A 97 14.99 9.84 11.09
N ARG A 98 15.36 8.62 11.52
CA ARG A 98 15.76 7.55 10.61
C ARG A 98 14.56 7.05 9.80
N PHE A 99 13.40 6.88 10.43
CA PHE A 99 12.16 6.53 9.74
C PHE A 99 11.84 7.52 8.60
N ARG A 100 11.89 8.84 8.88
CA ARG A 100 11.73 9.88 7.84
C ARG A 100 12.78 9.73 6.72
N ALA A 101 14.04 9.54 7.08
CA ALA A 101 15.12 9.36 6.12
C ALA A 101 14.92 8.12 5.23
N ASN A 102 14.43 7.02 5.81
CA ASN A 102 14.14 5.79 5.07
C ASN A 102 13.00 5.96 4.08
N LEU A 103 11.90 6.62 4.47
CA LEU A 103 10.80 6.93 3.56
C LEU A 103 11.30 7.80 2.39
N ARG A 104 12.08 8.85 2.67
CA ARG A 104 12.69 9.69 1.64
C ARG A 104 13.63 8.90 0.74
N LYS A 105 14.37 7.93 1.27
CA LYS A 105 15.23 7.04 0.48
C LYS A 105 14.42 6.15 -0.47
N LEU A 106 13.29 5.58 -0.03
CA LEU A 106 12.39 4.82 -0.90
C LEU A 106 11.85 5.70 -2.04
N LEU A 107 11.42 6.93 -1.74
CA LEU A 107 10.97 7.88 -2.75
C LEU A 107 12.08 8.25 -3.74
N TRP A 108 13.28 8.54 -3.23
CA TRP A 108 14.46 8.83 -4.05
C TRP A 108 14.80 7.67 -4.98
N MET A 109 14.75 6.42 -4.50
CA MET A 109 15.06 5.24 -5.32
C MET A 109 14.19 5.16 -6.58
N VAL A 110 12.95 5.63 -6.54
CA VAL A 110 12.03 5.56 -7.67
C VAL A 110 12.03 6.84 -8.51
N ARG A 111 12.27 8.01 -7.89
CA ARG A 111 12.08 9.33 -8.54
C ARG A 111 13.36 10.02 -9.00
N ALA A 112 14.52 9.67 -8.46
CA ALA A 112 15.78 10.31 -8.83
C ALA A 112 16.36 9.68 -10.10
N PRO A 113 16.67 10.46 -11.16
CA PRO A 113 17.28 9.94 -12.39
C PRO A 113 18.58 9.14 -12.19
N GLU A 114 19.33 9.46 -11.13
CA GLU A 114 20.60 8.81 -10.78
C GLU A 114 20.39 7.48 -10.04
N SER A 115 19.17 7.18 -9.60
CA SER A 115 18.88 5.91 -8.97
C SER A 115 18.87 4.79 -10.02
N PRO A 116 19.51 3.64 -9.74
CA PRO A 116 19.38 2.44 -10.58
C PRO A 116 17.93 1.97 -10.79
N ARG A 117 16.99 2.45 -9.96
CA ARG A 117 15.57 2.10 -9.96
C ARG A 117 14.66 3.24 -10.41
N TYR A 118 15.24 4.28 -11.02
CA TYR A 118 14.47 5.39 -11.56
C TYR A 118 13.33 4.89 -12.45
N SER A 119 12.11 5.34 -12.16
CA SER A 119 10.91 4.98 -12.90
C SER A 119 10.00 6.20 -13.03
N PRO A 120 10.20 7.05 -14.08
CA PRO A 120 9.45 8.29 -14.25
C PRO A 120 7.93 8.08 -14.43
N ASP A 121 7.54 6.89 -14.86
CA ASP A 121 6.14 6.52 -15.06
C ASP A 121 5.43 6.06 -13.79
N THR A 122 6.17 5.79 -12.71
CA THR A 122 5.61 5.34 -11.42
C THR A 122 5.05 6.53 -10.65
N ARG A 123 3.80 6.44 -10.20
CA ARG A 123 3.20 7.35 -9.22
C ARG A 123 3.30 6.74 -7.83
N ILE A 124 3.57 7.55 -6.82
CA ILE A 124 3.76 7.05 -5.46
C ILE A 124 2.64 7.58 -4.56
N VAL A 125 2.13 6.74 -3.68
CA VAL A 125 1.21 7.12 -2.61
C VAL A 125 1.80 6.64 -1.29
N LEU A 126 1.92 7.53 -0.31
CA LEU A 126 2.24 7.14 1.06
C LEU A 126 0.95 6.90 1.84
N MET A 127 0.98 5.98 2.82
CA MET A 127 -0.13 5.79 3.75
C MET A 127 0.39 5.89 5.18
N THR A 128 -0.32 6.61 6.04
CA THR A 128 0.04 6.72 7.46
C THR A 128 -0.25 5.40 8.19
N PRO A 129 0.53 5.01 9.21
CA PRO A 129 0.12 3.92 10.08
C PRO A 129 -1.22 4.24 10.75
N PRO A 130 -2.14 3.27 10.87
CA PRO A 130 -3.41 3.46 11.55
C PRO A 130 -3.18 3.65 13.08
N PRO A 131 -4.17 4.21 13.81
CA PRO A 131 -4.10 4.24 15.26
C PRO A 131 -4.18 2.83 15.84
N VAL A 132 -3.51 2.64 16.97
CA VAL A 132 -3.54 1.38 17.73
C VAL A 132 -4.57 1.46 18.85
N ASN A 133 -5.11 0.32 19.27
CA ASN A 133 -5.87 0.20 20.51
C ASN A 133 -4.98 -0.49 21.53
N THR A 134 -4.33 0.28 22.40
CA THR A 134 -3.35 -0.22 23.37
C THR A 134 -3.98 -1.21 24.34
N ALA A 135 -5.21 -0.97 24.82
CA ALA A 135 -5.90 -1.88 25.72
C ALA A 135 -6.21 -3.24 25.05
N GLN A 136 -6.71 -3.23 23.81
CA GLN A 136 -6.94 -4.46 23.04
C GLN A 136 -5.62 -5.18 22.74
N ARG A 137 -4.58 -4.43 22.37
CA ARG A 137 -3.25 -4.95 22.08
C ARG A 137 -2.60 -5.62 23.29
N ASP A 138 -2.71 -4.97 24.44
CA ASP A 138 -2.20 -5.46 25.71
C ASP A 138 -2.91 -6.76 26.14
N ARG A 139 -4.23 -6.85 25.97
CA ARG A 139 -4.97 -8.12 26.12
C ARG A 139 -4.43 -9.21 25.17
N ALA A 140 -4.26 -8.89 23.89
CA ALA A 140 -3.77 -9.82 22.89
C ALA A 140 -2.33 -10.30 23.15
N GLN A 141 -1.46 -9.43 23.67
CA GLN A 141 -0.07 -9.79 24.02
C GLN A 141 -0.01 -10.69 25.25
N ARG A 142 -0.80 -10.40 26.29
CA ARG A 142 -0.87 -11.24 27.49
C ARG A 142 -1.47 -12.62 27.25
N ALA A 143 -2.32 -12.76 26.24
CA ALA A 143 -2.91 -14.04 25.85
C ALA A 143 -1.93 -14.98 25.11
N LYS A 144 -0.73 -14.51 24.73
CA LYS A 144 0.30 -15.34 24.08
C LYS A 144 0.99 -16.27 25.07
N SER A 145 1.69 -17.27 24.53
CA SER A 145 2.52 -18.20 25.32
C SER A 145 3.97 -18.20 24.81
N PRO A 146 4.94 -17.69 25.59
CA PRO A 146 4.76 -16.99 26.87
C PRO A 146 4.05 -15.63 26.67
N PRO A 147 3.41 -15.08 27.73
CA PRO A 147 2.83 -13.75 27.69
C PRO A 147 3.86 -12.70 27.29
N LYS A 148 3.44 -11.73 26.48
CA LYS A 148 4.30 -10.62 26.04
C LYS A 148 3.78 -9.31 26.64
N GLU A 149 4.69 -8.36 26.79
CA GLU A 149 4.36 -6.99 27.15
C GLU A 149 3.73 -6.24 25.98
N LEU A 150 3.04 -5.13 26.28
CA LEU A 150 2.59 -4.18 25.28
C LEU A 150 3.76 -3.69 24.43
N ASP A 151 3.56 -3.70 23.12
CA ASP A 151 4.59 -3.39 22.12
C ASP A 151 4.22 -2.19 21.24
N ARG A 152 3.10 -1.52 21.51
CA ARG A 152 2.62 -0.36 20.74
C ARG A 152 2.05 0.68 21.69
N ASP A 153 2.20 1.94 21.32
CA ASP A 153 1.74 3.09 22.09
C ASP A 153 1.01 4.07 21.16
N PHE A 154 -0.12 4.61 21.62
CA PHE A 154 -1.01 5.44 20.82
C PHE A 154 -0.33 6.74 20.35
N GLU A 155 0.21 7.54 21.28
CA GLU A 155 0.84 8.81 20.96
C GLU A 155 2.14 8.63 20.16
N THR A 156 2.87 7.55 20.41
CA THR A 156 4.03 7.20 19.61
C THR A 156 3.62 6.90 18.17
N THR A 157 2.66 6.02 17.92
CA THR A 157 2.21 5.73 16.55
C THR A 157 1.67 6.97 15.84
N LYS A 158 1.01 7.88 16.56
CA LYS A 158 0.56 9.19 16.03
C LYS A 158 1.71 10.01 15.47
N ARG A 159 2.84 10.09 16.19
CA ARG A 159 4.02 10.82 15.74
C ARG A 159 4.62 10.24 14.46
N TYR A 160 4.53 8.93 14.25
CA TYR A 160 4.95 8.29 12.98
C TYR A 160 3.95 8.58 11.86
N ALA A 161 2.66 8.65 12.15
CA ALA A 161 1.66 9.10 11.18
C ALA A 161 1.88 10.56 10.74
N GLU A 162 2.15 11.45 11.69
CA GLU A 162 2.52 12.85 11.42
C GLU A 162 3.79 12.94 10.56
N ALA A 163 4.81 12.13 10.87
CA ALA A 163 6.05 12.07 10.10
C ALA A 163 5.85 11.60 8.65
N VAL A 164 4.94 10.65 8.39
CA VAL A 164 4.57 10.26 7.02
C VAL A 164 3.91 11.44 6.28
N GLY A 165 3.01 12.17 6.95
CA GLY A 165 2.38 13.38 6.42
C GLY A 165 3.39 14.47 6.06
N GLU A 166 4.35 14.74 6.95
CA GLU A 166 5.44 15.68 6.74
C GLU A 166 6.30 15.31 5.52
N VAL A 167 6.71 14.03 5.42
CA VAL A 167 7.50 13.54 4.27
C VAL A 167 6.71 13.68 2.98
N GLY A 168 5.43 13.30 2.97
CA GLY A 168 4.58 13.44 1.80
C GLY A 168 4.46 14.89 1.33
N ASN A 169 4.24 15.83 2.26
CA ASN A 169 4.18 17.25 1.94
C ASN A 169 5.52 17.77 1.37
N LEU A 170 6.64 17.49 2.04
CA LEU A 170 7.97 17.93 1.63
C LEU A 170 8.37 17.40 0.25
N GLU A 171 8.03 16.14 -0.04
CA GLU A 171 8.39 15.47 -1.29
C GLU A 171 7.30 15.65 -2.38
N SER A 172 6.20 16.35 -2.09
CA SER A 172 5.04 16.51 -2.97
C SER A 172 4.46 15.16 -3.44
N VAL A 173 4.30 14.22 -2.50
CA VAL A 173 3.72 12.89 -2.70
C VAL A 173 2.38 12.82 -1.96
N PRO A 174 1.29 12.39 -2.61
CA PRO A 174 0.00 12.21 -1.95
C PRO A 174 0.09 11.25 -0.76
N VAL A 175 -0.62 11.60 0.31
CA VAL A 175 -0.68 10.80 1.55
C VAL A 175 -2.13 10.41 1.83
N VAL A 176 -2.37 9.12 2.03
CA VAL A 176 -3.62 8.62 2.61
C VAL A 176 -3.49 8.69 4.13
N ASP A 177 -4.25 9.59 4.74
CA ASP A 177 -4.23 9.81 6.18
C ASP A 177 -5.12 8.79 6.94
N LEU A 178 -4.69 7.53 6.93
CA LEU A 178 -5.41 6.45 7.60
C LEU A 178 -5.50 6.64 9.11
N TRP A 179 -4.53 7.34 9.71
CA TRP A 179 -4.56 7.70 11.13
C TRP A 179 -5.86 8.43 11.50
N ASN A 180 -6.10 9.60 10.90
CA ASN A 180 -7.28 10.39 11.24
C ASN A 180 -8.56 9.72 10.74
N LYS A 181 -8.54 9.06 9.57
CA LYS A 181 -9.74 8.41 9.01
C LYS A 181 -10.28 7.29 9.87
N LEU A 182 -9.42 6.41 10.37
CA LEU A 182 -9.84 5.35 11.28
C LEU A 182 -10.21 5.90 12.66
N PHE A 183 -9.50 6.93 13.15
CA PHE A 183 -9.82 7.52 14.43
C PHE A 183 -11.16 8.26 14.42
N ASP A 184 -11.47 9.01 13.36
CA ASP A 184 -12.77 9.65 13.16
C ASP A 184 -13.89 8.61 13.05
N ALA A 185 -13.68 7.51 12.31
CA ALA A 185 -14.64 6.41 12.22
C ALA A 185 -14.90 5.73 13.59
N ALA A 186 -13.88 5.67 14.45
CA ALA A 186 -14.00 5.22 15.84
C ALA A 186 -14.62 6.26 16.80
N GLY A 187 -15.10 7.40 16.28
CA GLY A 187 -15.65 8.49 17.08
C GLY A 187 -14.61 9.19 17.95
N ARG A 188 -13.34 9.22 17.49
CA ARG A 188 -12.17 9.80 18.17
C ARG A 188 -11.97 9.28 19.59
N ARG A 189 -12.24 8.00 19.80
CA ARG A 189 -12.00 7.28 21.06
C ARG A 189 -11.20 6.03 20.77
N GLU A 190 -10.10 5.84 21.50
CA GLU A 190 -9.23 4.68 21.31
C GLU A 190 -10.00 3.35 21.47
N ALA A 191 -10.91 3.27 22.46
CA ALA A 191 -11.77 2.10 22.64
C ALA A 191 -12.70 1.81 21.43
N GLY A 192 -13.07 2.84 20.65
CA GLY A 192 -13.86 2.67 19.44
C GLY A 192 -13.11 1.95 18.31
N LEU A 193 -11.78 1.92 18.37
CA LEU A 193 -10.95 1.22 17.37
C LEU A 193 -11.11 -0.29 17.41
N GLU A 194 -11.62 -0.87 18.50
CA GLU A 194 -11.91 -2.31 18.59
C GLU A 194 -12.90 -2.78 17.51
N GLU A 195 -13.71 -1.87 16.95
CA GLU A 195 -14.58 -2.19 15.80
C GLU A 195 -13.80 -2.43 14.50
N PHE A 196 -12.60 -1.88 14.35
CA PHE A 196 -11.82 -1.88 13.11
C PHE A 196 -10.53 -2.72 13.21
N LEU A 197 -10.17 -3.17 14.42
CA LEU A 197 -8.93 -3.90 14.71
C LEU A 197 -9.22 -5.30 15.24
N THR A 198 -8.42 -6.29 14.84
CA THR A 198 -8.54 -7.67 15.32
C THR A 198 -7.84 -7.88 16.66
N ASP A 199 -6.64 -7.32 16.82
CA ASP A 199 -5.75 -7.53 17.97
C ASP A 199 -5.20 -6.22 18.55
N GLY A 200 -5.87 -5.10 18.27
CA GLY A 200 -5.43 -3.75 18.64
C GLY A 200 -4.34 -3.16 17.75
N LEU A 201 -3.90 -3.87 16.71
CA LEU A 201 -2.91 -3.41 15.73
C LEU A 201 -3.35 -3.70 14.29
N HIS A 202 -3.72 -4.94 13.97
CA HIS A 202 -4.08 -5.37 12.63
C HIS A 202 -5.53 -5.04 12.31
N LEU A 203 -5.79 -4.62 11.07
CA LEU A 203 -7.15 -4.27 10.63
C LEU A 203 -7.99 -5.52 10.40
N ASN A 204 -9.29 -5.42 10.69
CA ASN A 204 -10.30 -6.36 10.21
C ASN A 204 -10.91 -5.86 8.87
N GLU A 205 -11.95 -6.54 8.38
CA GLU A 205 -12.61 -6.18 7.12
C GLU A 205 -13.21 -4.77 7.10
N LYS A 206 -13.68 -4.24 8.24
CA LYS A 206 -14.20 -2.87 8.35
C LYS A 206 -13.06 -1.86 8.28
N GLY A 207 -11.95 -2.14 8.96
CA GLY A 207 -10.75 -1.32 8.87
C GLY A 207 -10.22 -1.26 7.44
N TYR A 208 -10.10 -2.40 6.78
CA TYR A 208 -9.66 -2.47 5.38
C TYR A 208 -10.65 -1.84 4.37
N ALA A 209 -11.94 -1.77 4.69
CA ALA A 209 -12.90 -1.02 3.87
C ALA A 209 -12.53 0.47 3.82
N ILE A 210 -12.23 1.09 4.96
CA ILE A 210 -11.79 2.49 5.03
C ILE A 210 -10.48 2.68 4.25
N VAL A 211 -9.52 1.75 4.38
CA VAL A 211 -8.25 1.81 3.63
C VAL A 211 -8.49 1.80 2.13
N PHE A 212 -9.35 0.90 1.65
CA PHE A 212 -9.69 0.82 0.23
C PHE A 212 -10.33 2.11 -0.28
N ASP A 213 -11.35 2.62 0.43
CA ASP A 213 -12.10 3.80 0.00
C ASP A 213 -11.20 5.05 -0.07
N GLU A 214 -10.37 5.28 0.95
CA GLU A 214 -9.50 6.46 1.02
C GLU A 214 -8.31 6.37 0.05
N LEU A 215 -7.79 5.16 -0.22
CA LEU A 215 -6.75 4.96 -1.24
C LEU A 215 -7.31 5.21 -2.65
N VAL A 216 -8.47 4.63 -2.98
CA VAL A 216 -9.13 4.84 -4.28
C VAL A 216 -9.47 6.31 -4.49
N LYS A 217 -9.99 6.97 -3.46
CA LYS A 217 -10.26 8.41 -3.48
C LYS A 217 -8.98 9.22 -3.76
N THR A 218 -7.89 8.89 -3.07
CA THR A 218 -6.60 9.57 -3.26
C THR A 218 -6.07 9.37 -4.69
N ILE A 219 -6.21 8.16 -5.25
CA ILE A 219 -5.86 7.88 -6.66
C ILE A 219 -6.74 8.71 -7.60
N LYS A 220 -8.05 8.81 -7.35
CA LYS A 220 -8.97 9.60 -8.16
C LYS A 220 -8.59 11.08 -8.20
N GLU A 221 -8.26 11.65 -7.05
CA GLU A 221 -7.98 13.07 -6.88
C GLU A 221 -6.61 13.47 -7.46
N ASN A 222 -5.59 12.63 -7.25
CA ASN A 222 -4.20 12.98 -7.59
C ASN A 222 -3.74 12.36 -8.92
N TYR A 223 -4.28 11.19 -9.26
CA TYR A 223 -3.86 10.35 -10.38
C TYR A 223 -5.06 9.85 -11.20
N PRO A 224 -5.96 10.74 -11.66
CA PRO A 224 -7.27 10.36 -12.20
C PRO A 224 -7.20 9.36 -13.36
N LYS A 225 -6.18 9.45 -14.22
CA LYS A 225 -5.98 8.51 -15.34
C LYS A 225 -5.70 7.06 -14.91
N TYR A 226 -5.33 6.85 -13.65
CA TYR A 226 -5.09 5.53 -13.06
C TYR A 226 -6.24 5.05 -12.19
N HIS A 227 -7.31 5.84 -12.02
CA HIS A 227 -8.51 5.36 -11.34
C HIS A 227 -9.19 4.29 -12.21
N TYR A 228 -9.65 3.19 -11.62
CA TYR A 228 -10.15 2.05 -12.39
C TYR A 228 -11.29 2.43 -13.36
N ASP A 229 -12.18 3.36 -13.00
CA ASP A 229 -13.26 3.81 -13.91
C ASP A 229 -12.77 4.54 -15.16
N ASN A 230 -11.57 5.11 -15.14
CA ASN A 230 -10.99 5.86 -16.26
C ASN A 230 -10.06 5.00 -17.14
N MET A 231 -10.09 3.67 -16.93
CA MET A 231 -9.21 2.71 -17.61
C MET A 231 -10.02 1.67 -18.37
N GLN A 232 -9.50 1.28 -19.53
CA GLN A 232 -10.05 0.18 -20.32
C GLN A 232 -9.37 -1.15 -20.00
N SER A 233 -10.05 -2.26 -20.29
CA SER A 233 -9.42 -3.58 -20.21
C SER A 233 -8.38 -3.77 -21.32
N VAL A 234 -7.26 -4.42 -20.97
CA VAL A 234 -6.14 -4.76 -21.87
C VAL A 234 -6.57 -5.64 -23.04
N PHE A 235 -7.63 -6.42 -22.88
CA PHE A 235 -8.29 -7.19 -23.94
C PHE A 235 -9.78 -6.85 -24.00
N ALA A 236 -10.37 -6.95 -25.19
CA ALA A 236 -11.78 -6.70 -25.43
C ALA A 236 -12.71 -7.51 -24.51
N TYR A 237 -13.84 -6.93 -24.13
CA TYR A 237 -14.92 -7.66 -23.46
C TYR A 237 -15.63 -8.59 -24.44
N PHE A 238 -16.31 -9.61 -23.90
CA PHE A 238 -16.89 -10.68 -24.70
C PHE A 238 -17.97 -10.16 -25.66
N ASP A 239 -18.70 -9.12 -25.28
CA ASP A 239 -19.75 -8.47 -26.05
C ASP A 239 -19.18 -7.79 -27.31
N ILE A 240 -18.04 -7.11 -27.19
CA ILE A 240 -17.32 -6.54 -28.33
C ILE A 240 -16.95 -7.63 -29.33
N LEU A 241 -16.45 -8.77 -28.85
CA LEU A 241 -16.09 -9.92 -29.70
C LEU A 241 -17.33 -10.59 -30.31
N ALA A 242 -18.39 -10.77 -29.52
CA ALA A 242 -19.62 -11.42 -29.96
C ALA A 242 -20.34 -10.63 -31.06
N ASN A 243 -20.23 -9.30 -31.04
CA ASN A 243 -20.81 -8.39 -32.03
C ASN A 243 -19.93 -8.20 -33.28
N ASN A 244 -18.65 -8.59 -33.24
CA ASN A 244 -17.69 -8.39 -34.34
C ASN A 244 -16.92 -9.69 -34.58
N ARG A 245 -17.64 -10.78 -34.87
CA ARG A 245 -17.08 -12.14 -34.90
C ARG A 245 -15.97 -12.32 -35.93
N ASP A 246 -16.05 -11.64 -37.06
CA ASP A 246 -15.06 -11.76 -38.12
C ASP A 246 -13.74 -11.03 -37.79
N ASP A 247 -13.77 -10.06 -36.87
CA ASP A 247 -12.62 -9.23 -36.49
C ASP A 247 -11.94 -9.67 -35.18
N TYR A 248 -12.30 -10.84 -34.63
CA TYR A 248 -11.86 -11.25 -33.28
C TYR A 248 -10.32 -11.30 -33.13
N MET A 249 -9.59 -11.66 -34.18
CA MET A 249 -8.12 -11.72 -34.16
C MET A 249 -7.48 -10.35 -33.94
N GLU A 250 -8.06 -9.30 -34.51
CA GLU A 250 -7.62 -7.92 -34.28
C GLU A 250 -8.08 -7.41 -32.91
N LEU A 251 -9.34 -7.65 -32.56
CA LEU A 251 -9.94 -7.17 -31.30
C LEU A 251 -9.36 -7.81 -30.03
N THR A 252 -8.72 -8.98 -30.17
CA THR A 252 -8.04 -9.68 -29.07
C THR A 252 -6.57 -9.33 -28.95
N LYS A 253 -6.04 -8.43 -29.81
CA LYS A 253 -4.68 -7.89 -29.61
C LYS A 253 -4.62 -7.11 -28.30
N LYS A 254 -3.47 -7.25 -27.62
CA LYS A 254 -3.15 -6.50 -26.40
C LYS A 254 -3.17 -5.00 -26.71
N ARG A 255 -3.89 -4.23 -25.90
CA ARG A 255 -3.91 -2.76 -25.94
C ARG A 255 -3.53 -2.15 -24.59
N SER A 256 -3.24 -0.85 -24.61
CA SER A 256 -3.03 -0.08 -23.37
C SER A 256 -4.29 -0.09 -22.51
N ALA A 257 -4.13 -0.20 -21.19
CA ALA A 257 -5.24 0.01 -20.25
C ALA A 257 -5.59 1.50 -20.09
N PHE A 258 -4.70 2.40 -20.53
CA PHE A 258 -4.94 3.84 -20.55
C PHE A 258 -5.65 4.22 -21.84
N LEU A 259 -6.68 5.05 -21.73
CA LEU A 259 -7.33 5.70 -22.86
C LEU A 259 -6.41 6.80 -23.40
N GLU A 260 -6.35 6.95 -24.72
CA GLU A 260 -5.65 8.05 -25.40
C GLU A 260 -6.35 9.39 -25.18
#